data_AF-A0A969CB26-F1
#
_entry.id   AF-A0A969CB26-F1
#
_cell.length_a   1.000
_cell.length_b   1.000
_cell.length_c   1.000
_cell.angle_alpha   90.00
_cell.angle_beta   90.00
_cell.angle_gamma   90.00
#
_symmetry.space_group_name_H-M   'P 1'
#
loop_
_entity.id
_entity.type
_entity.pdbx_description
1 polymer ?
#
loop_
_entity_poly.entity_id
_entity_poly.type
_entity_poly.pdbx_seq_one_letter_code
_entity_poly.pdbx_strand_id
1 'polypeptide(L)'
;MHHEYPSGDRACKARYIAEGGKESTWIGDYAKIYKHLDQDRPLTGERLSRLVQRWPPNTKTRNRACMAANKLAKFHGLDWHAGKLKGKYKPSPVDPLTIPSDKVIAAEFHRLKNPGWRWVYGAIATYGLRPHEALRGHGQNFDDEELFFHVPQDTKTGARLVLPLYPEWFYSFQIR
;
A
#
# COMPACT_ATOMS: atom_id res chain seq x y z
N MET A 1 -5.40 -12.58 -39.56
CA MET A 1 -5.56 -13.50 -38.41
C MET A 1 -5.90 -12.68 -37.18
N HIS A 2 -7.18 -12.54 -36.86
CA HIS A 2 -7.61 -11.91 -35.62
C HIS A 2 -7.42 -12.94 -34.49
N HIS A 3 -6.43 -12.72 -33.63
CA HIS A 3 -6.32 -13.49 -32.39
C HIS A 3 -7.43 -13.02 -31.45
N GLU A 4 -8.45 -13.85 -31.28
CA GLU A 4 -9.43 -13.73 -30.21
C GLU A 4 -8.74 -14.12 -28.90
N TYR A 5 -8.51 -13.14 -28.03
CA TYR A 5 -7.93 -13.38 -26.71
C TYR A 5 -9.05 -13.54 -25.67
N PRO A 6 -9.26 -14.75 -25.09
CA PRO A 6 -10.25 -14.97 -24.06
C PRO A 6 -9.86 -14.24 -22.75
N SER A 7 -10.84 -13.60 -22.11
CA SER A 7 -10.82 -12.97 -20.78
C SER A 7 -9.42 -12.55 -20.27
N GLY A 8 -8.92 -11.39 -20.72
CA GLY A 8 -7.56 -10.93 -20.45
C GLY A 8 -7.20 -10.77 -18.96
N ASP A 9 -8.17 -10.62 -18.06
CA ASP A 9 -7.92 -10.47 -16.61
C ASP A 9 -7.39 -11.76 -15.96
N ARG A 10 -7.99 -12.93 -16.22
CA ARG A 10 -7.64 -14.17 -15.49
C ARG A 10 -6.26 -14.71 -15.85
N ALA A 11 -5.91 -14.75 -17.13
CA ALA A 11 -4.61 -15.23 -17.58
C ALA A 11 -3.50 -14.24 -17.19
N CYS A 12 -3.78 -12.94 -17.26
CA CYS A 12 -2.85 -11.91 -16.78
C CYS A 12 -2.64 -12.01 -15.27
N LYS A 13 -3.70 -12.30 -14.48
CA LYS A 13 -3.59 -12.56 -13.03
C LYS A 13 -2.68 -13.73 -12.75
N ALA A 14 -2.92 -14.87 -13.38
CA ALA A 14 -2.14 -16.10 -13.17
C ALA A 14 -0.65 -15.85 -13.43
N ARG A 15 -0.33 -15.19 -14.55
CA ARG A 15 1.06 -14.80 -14.86
C ARG A 15 1.65 -13.83 -13.84
N TYR A 16 0.88 -12.82 -13.42
CA TYR A 16 1.35 -11.86 -12.42
C TYR A 16 1.72 -12.53 -11.09
N ILE A 17 0.93 -13.51 -10.64
CA ILE A 17 1.23 -14.28 -9.42
C ILE A 17 2.45 -15.18 -9.63
N ALA A 18 2.55 -15.86 -10.78
CA ALA A 18 3.71 -16.69 -11.11
C ALA A 18 5.02 -15.89 -11.18
N GLU A 19 4.96 -14.61 -11.55
CA GLU A 19 6.10 -13.66 -11.52
C GLU A 19 6.42 -13.13 -10.10
N GLY A 20 5.82 -13.69 -9.05
CA GLY A 20 6.02 -13.26 -7.65
C GLY A 20 5.12 -12.10 -7.19
N GLY A 21 4.10 -11.77 -7.98
CA GLY A 21 3.12 -10.74 -7.62
C GLY A 21 2.24 -11.13 -6.42
N LYS A 22 1.83 -10.13 -5.63
CA LYS A 22 0.93 -10.34 -4.47
C LYS A 22 -0.53 -10.22 -4.90
N GLU A 23 -1.37 -11.18 -4.51
CA GLU A 23 -2.80 -11.15 -4.82
C GLU A 23 -3.52 -9.90 -4.30
N SER A 24 -3.15 -9.42 -3.12
CA SER A 24 -3.69 -8.17 -2.57
C SER A 24 -3.40 -6.95 -3.46
N THR A 25 -2.23 -6.91 -4.12
CA THR A 25 -1.91 -5.87 -5.11
C THR A 25 -2.74 -6.05 -6.39
N TRP A 26 -2.96 -7.30 -6.83
CA TRP A 26 -3.83 -7.58 -7.98
C TRP A 26 -5.24 -7.03 -7.76
N ILE A 27 -5.86 -7.44 -6.65
CA ILE A 27 -7.22 -7.00 -6.28
C ILE A 27 -7.25 -5.49 -6.04
N GLY A 28 -6.24 -4.96 -5.35
CA GLY A 28 -6.17 -3.57 -4.91
C GLY A 28 -5.97 -2.55 -6.04
N ASP A 29 -5.16 -2.89 -7.04
CA ASP A 29 -4.72 -1.96 -8.08
C ASP A 29 -5.14 -2.37 -9.51
N TYR A 30 -5.04 -3.65 -9.88
CA TYR A 30 -5.28 -4.11 -11.26
C TYR A 30 -6.76 -4.42 -11.53
N ALA A 31 -7.37 -5.30 -10.73
CA ALA A 31 -8.76 -5.73 -10.91
C ALA A 31 -9.74 -4.54 -10.86
N LYS A 32 -9.46 -3.53 -10.03
CA LYS A 32 -10.27 -2.30 -9.96
C LYS A 32 -10.27 -1.48 -11.25
N ILE A 33 -9.24 -1.62 -12.07
CA ILE A 33 -9.18 -0.99 -13.39
C ILE A 33 -9.83 -1.91 -14.43
N TYR A 34 -9.50 -3.20 -14.42
CA TYR A 34 -9.98 -4.16 -15.42
C TYR A 34 -11.48 -4.43 -15.36
N LYS A 35 -12.15 -4.21 -14.22
CA LYS A 35 -13.62 -4.23 -14.13
C LYS A 35 -14.33 -3.20 -15.05
N HIS A 36 -13.59 -2.20 -15.54
CA HIS A 36 -14.09 -1.20 -16.47
C HIS A 36 -13.81 -1.54 -17.94
N LEU A 37 -13.16 -2.67 -18.22
CA LEU A 37 -13.01 -3.23 -19.56
C LEU A 37 -14.13 -4.24 -19.81
N ASP A 38 -14.75 -4.11 -20.97
CA ASP A 38 -15.61 -5.15 -21.54
C ASP A 38 -14.74 -6.37 -21.92
N GLN A 39 -14.93 -7.49 -21.22
CA GLN A 39 -14.09 -8.68 -21.34
C GLN A 39 -14.44 -9.53 -22.57
N ASP A 40 -15.60 -9.30 -23.18
CA ASP A 40 -16.11 -10.09 -24.30
C ASP A 40 -15.64 -9.54 -25.65
N ARG A 41 -14.95 -8.39 -25.65
CA ARG A 41 -14.38 -7.77 -26.84
C ARG A 41 -12.86 -7.92 -26.91
N PRO A 42 -12.28 -8.05 -28.11
CA PRO A 42 -10.83 -8.04 -28.30
C PRO A 42 -10.17 -6.79 -27.73
N LEU A 43 -9.05 -6.96 -27.04
CA LEU A 43 -8.30 -5.85 -26.49
C LEU A 43 -7.51 -5.12 -27.59
N THR A 44 -7.65 -3.80 -27.67
CA THR A 44 -6.90 -2.96 -28.62
C THR A 44 -6.27 -1.76 -27.92
N GLY A 45 -5.25 -1.18 -28.53
CA GLY A 45 -4.60 0.04 -28.01
C GLY A 45 -5.58 1.20 -27.83
N GLU A 46 -6.57 1.34 -28.71
CA GLU A 46 -7.60 2.35 -28.58
C GLU A 46 -8.47 2.14 -27.32
N ARG A 47 -8.85 0.89 -27.04
CA ARG A 47 -9.62 0.55 -25.82
C ARG A 47 -8.82 0.80 -24.55
N LEU A 48 -7.52 0.52 -24.57
CA LEU A 48 -6.61 0.86 -23.46
C LEU A 48 -6.51 2.38 -23.26
N SER A 49 -6.45 3.15 -24.35
CA SER A 49 -6.48 4.61 -24.29
C SER A 49 -7.79 5.12 -23.69
N ARG A 50 -8.95 4.61 -24.13
CA ARG A 50 -10.27 4.97 -23.56
C ARG A 50 -10.38 4.59 -22.08
N LEU A 51 -9.86 3.42 -21.69
CA LEU A 51 -9.84 2.98 -20.30
C LEU A 51 -9.10 3.98 -19.40
N VAL A 52 -7.90 4.39 -19.80
CA VAL A 52 -7.09 5.36 -19.04
C VAL A 52 -7.78 6.72 -18.95
N GLN A 53 -8.41 7.16 -20.04
CA GLN A 53 -9.06 8.47 -20.14
C GLN A 53 -10.35 8.59 -19.31
N ARG A 54 -10.87 7.48 -18.77
CA ARG A 54 -12.01 7.50 -17.83
C ARG A 54 -11.74 8.33 -16.59
N TRP A 55 -10.47 8.48 -16.18
CA TRP A 55 -10.09 9.29 -15.03
C TRP A 55 -9.40 10.59 -15.48
N PRO A 56 -9.60 11.71 -14.75
CA PRO A 56 -8.95 12.98 -15.05
C PRO A 56 -7.41 12.86 -15.06
N PRO A 57 -6.72 13.66 -15.91
CA PRO A 57 -5.26 13.74 -15.90
C PRO A 57 -4.74 14.09 -14.49
N ASN A 58 -3.50 13.69 -14.19
CA ASN A 58 -2.82 14.02 -12.94
C ASN A 58 -3.47 13.44 -11.67
N THR A 59 -4.20 12.33 -11.77
CA THR A 59 -4.78 11.64 -10.60
C THR A 59 -4.03 10.33 -10.29
N LYS A 60 -4.04 9.92 -9.01
CA LYS A 60 -3.50 8.62 -8.57
C LYS A 60 -4.16 7.46 -9.31
N THR A 61 -5.47 7.55 -9.49
CA THR A 61 -6.26 6.52 -10.18
C THR A 61 -5.90 6.43 -11.65
N ARG A 62 -5.66 7.54 -12.35
CA ARG A 62 -5.18 7.51 -13.74
C ARG A 62 -3.77 6.93 -13.85
N ASN A 63 -2.87 7.24 -12.92
CA ASN A 63 -1.54 6.61 -12.88
C ASN A 63 -1.64 5.08 -12.72
N ARG A 64 -2.54 4.61 -11.84
CA ARG A 64 -2.86 3.17 -11.71
C ARG A 64 -3.45 2.59 -13.00
N ALA A 65 -4.36 3.32 -13.64
CA ALA A 65 -4.94 2.89 -14.92
C ALA A 65 -3.88 2.75 -16.00
N CYS A 66 -2.94 3.68 -16.10
CA CYS A 66 -1.79 3.59 -17.01
C CYS A 66 -0.91 2.36 -16.73
N MET A 67 -0.61 2.09 -15.46
CA MET A 67 0.15 0.91 -15.04
C MET A 67 -0.57 -0.39 -15.43
N ALA A 68 -1.86 -0.50 -15.08
CA ALA A 68 -2.67 -1.68 -15.38
C ALA A 68 -2.81 -1.89 -16.90
N ALA A 69 -3.05 -0.82 -17.66
CA ALA A 69 -3.14 -0.87 -19.11
C ALA A 69 -1.81 -1.28 -19.77
N ASN A 70 -0.67 -0.78 -19.28
CA ASN A 70 0.66 -1.18 -19.77
C ASN A 70 0.95 -2.67 -19.50
N LYS A 71 0.60 -3.16 -18.29
CA LYS A 71 0.76 -4.60 -17.96
C LYS A 71 -0.07 -5.46 -18.91
N LEU A 72 -1.30 -5.04 -19.22
CA LEU A 72 -2.19 -5.75 -20.11
C LEU A 72 -1.71 -5.69 -21.58
N ALA A 73 -1.26 -4.52 -22.06
CA ALA A 73 -0.64 -4.39 -23.38
C ALA A 73 0.56 -5.32 -23.55
N LYS A 74 1.48 -5.33 -22.56
CA LYS A 74 2.63 -6.22 -22.55
C LYS A 74 2.23 -7.70 -22.54
N PHE A 75 1.19 -8.05 -21.77
CA PHE A 75 0.68 -9.42 -21.70
C PHE A 75 0.15 -9.93 -23.05
N HIS A 76 -0.54 -9.06 -23.80
CA HIS A 76 -1.11 -9.39 -25.11
C HIS A 76 -0.18 -9.05 -26.30
N GLY A 77 1.06 -8.60 -26.05
CA GLY A 77 2.00 -8.22 -27.11
C GLY A 77 1.53 -7.03 -27.97
N LEU A 78 0.71 -6.14 -27.40
CA LEU A 78 0.22 -4.95 -28.10
C LEU A 78 1.29 -3.86 -28.14
N ASP A 79 1.51 -3.25 -29.30
CA ASP A 79 2.31 -2.03 -29.44
C ASP A 79 1.51 -0.82 -28.92
N TRP A 80 1.46 -0.69 -27.59
CA TRP A 80 0.77 0.38 -26.91
C TRP A 80 1.48 0.75 -25.60
N HIS A 81 1.55 2.06 -25.31
CA HIS A 81 2.14 2.57 -24.08
C HIS A 81 1.37 3.78 -23.53
N ALA A 82 1.19 3.81 -22.22
CA ALA A 82 0.40 4.84 -21.53
C ALA A 82 1.13 6.19 -21.34
N GLY A 83 2.38 6.32 -21.82
CA GLY A 83 3.29 7.43 -21.47
C GLY A 83 2.68 8.82 -21.68
N LYS A 84 2.07 9.06 -22.84
CA LYS A 84 1.41 10.34 -23.16
C LYS A 84 0.13 10.59 -22.37
N LEU A 85 -0.49 9.54 -21.82
CA LEU A 85 -1.78 9.62 -21.15
C LEU A 85 -1.67 9.79 -19.64
N LYS A 86 -0.53 9.46 -19.01
CA LYS A 86 -0.37 9.45 -17.55
C LYS A 86 -0.47 10.83 -16.90
N GLY A 87 -0.02 11.88 -17.59
CA GLY A 87 0.10 13.22 -17.04
C GLY A 87 1.26 13.37 -16.04
N LYS A 88 1.20 14.43 -15.23
CA LYS A 88 2.23 14.87 -14.27
C LYS A 88 1.88 14.53 -12.81
N TYR A 89 1.06 13.49 -12.55
CA TYR A 89 0.72 13.10 -11.18
C TYR A 89 1.99 12.83 -10.36
N LYS A 90 2.13 13.54 -9.25
CA LYS A 90 3.07 13.24 -8.17
C LYS A 90 2.25 13.17 -6.88
N PRO A 91 2.53 12.24 -5.96
CA PRO A 91 1.99 12.32 -4.61
C PRO A 91 2.27 13.71 -4.05
N SER A 92 1.28 14.33 -3.41
CA SER A 92 1.52 15.58 -2.70
C SER A 92 2.64 15.35 -1.68
N PRO A 93 3.63 16.26 -1.59
CA PRO A 93 4.60 16.20 -0.52
C PRO A 93 3.84 16.21 0.81
N VAL A 94 4.22 15.32 1.73
CA VAL A 94 3.77 15.38 3.10
C VAL A 94 4.54 16.54 3.73
N ASP A 95 3.83 17.56 4.21
CA ASP A 95 4.45 18.68 4.93
C ASP A 95 4.89 18.19 6.33
N PRO A 96 6.20 18.05 6.59
CA PRO A 96 6.69 17.55 7.87
C PRO A 96 6.33 18.48 9.05
N LEU A 97 5.97 19.74 8.76
CA LEU A 97 5.64 20.75 9.77
C LEU A 97 4.28 20.50 10.46
N THR A 98 3.50 19.53 9.99
CA THR A 98 2.15 19.24 10.51
C THR A 98 2.09 18.05 11.48
N ILE A 99 3.17 17.79 12.22
CA ILE A 99 3.18 16.74 13.25
C ILE A 99 2.91 17.32 14.66
N PRO A 100 2.21 16.59 15.54
CA PRO A 100 2.00 17.03 16.92
C PRO A 100 3.31 17.06 17.69
N SER A 101 3.41 17.96 18.67
CA SER A 101 4.54 17.99 19.60
C SER A 101 4.48 16.81 20.59
N ASP A 102 5.62 16.45 21.17
CA ASP A 102 5.74 15.37 22.17
C ASP A 102 4.76 15.55 23.34
N LYS A 103 4.52 16.80 23.76
CA LYS A 103 3.54 17.14 24.81
C LYS A 103 2.11 16.79 24.39
N VAL A 104 1.75 17.09 23.15
CA VAL A 104 0.42 16.75 22.59
C VAL A 104 0.28 15.23 22.47
N ILE A 105 1.34 14.55 22.02
CA ILE A 105 1.35 13.09 21.89
C ILE A 105 1.10 12.42 23.25
N ALA A 106 1.84 12.83 24.28
CA ALA A 106 1.67 12.29 25.63
C ALA A 106 0.28 12.59 26.22
N ALA A 107 -0.25 13.80 26.02
CA ALA A 107 -1.59 14.16 26.48
C ALA A 107 -2.68 13.30 25.82
N GLU A 108 -2.58 13.07 24.51
CA GLU A 108 -3.52 12.22 23.76
C GLU A 108 -3.47 10.76 24.19
N PHE A 109 -2.28 10.23 24.48
CA PHE A 109 -2.12 8.88 25.02
C PHE A 109 -2.97 8.68 26.30
N HIS A 110 -2.87 9.61 27.25
CA HIS A 110 -3.63 9.53 28.51
C HIS A 110 -5.14 9.73 28.33
N ARG A 111 -5.57 10.39 27.25
CA ARG A 111 -6.98 10.62 26.93
C ARG A 111 -7.69 9.37 26.39
N LEU A 112 -6.96 8.48 25.71
CA LEU A 112 -7.53 7.27 25.11
C LEU A 112 -8.05 6.32 26.18
N LYS A 113 -9.36 6.02 26.22
CA LYS A 113 -9.96 5.15 27.26
C LYS A 113 -9.80 3.67 26.99
N ASN A 114 -9.78 3.26 25.72
CA ASN A 114 -9.64 1.85 25.36
C ASN A 114 -8.18 1.41 25.52
N PRO A 115 -7.88 0.39 26.35
CA PRO A 115 -6.50 0.00 26.65
C PRO A 115 -5.74 -0.52 25.42
N GLY A 116 -6.41 -1.26 24.53
CA GLY A 116 -5.78 -1.76 23.30
C GLY A 116 -5.38 -0.63 22.35
N TRP A 117 -6.27 0.35 22.13
CA TRP A 117 -5.95 1.51 21.31
C TRP A 117 -4.90 2.42 21.96
N ARG A 118 -4.93 2.54 23.29
CA ARG A 118 -3.91 3.27 24.04
C ARG A 118 -2.53 2.63 23.84
N TRP A 119 -2.43 1.30 23.95
CA TRP A 119 -1.19 0.57 23.68
C TRP A 119 -0.73 0.77 22.23
N VAL A 120 -1.61 0.63 21.23
CA VAL A 120 -1.24 0.79 19.81
C VAL A 120 -0.71 2.21 19.55
N TYR A 121 -1.38 3.22 20.10
CA TYR A 121 -0.93 4.61 20.00
C TYR A 121 0.45 4.80 20.63
N GLY A 122 0.65 4.31 21.86
CA GLY A 122 1.91 4.45 22.58
C GLY A 122 3.06 3.69 21.90
N ALA A 123 2.82 2.52 21.33
CA ALA A 123 3.81 1.77 20.56
C ALA A 123 4.21 2.51 19.28
N ILE A 124 3.27 3.12 18.57
CA ILE A 124 3.56 3.97 17.40
C ILE A 124 4.37 5.20 17.82
N ALA A 125 3.98 5.87 18.90
CA ALA A 125 4.66 7.06 19.40
C ALA A 125 6.09 6.76 19.87
N THR A 126 6.28 5.63 20.57
CA THR A 126 7.57 5.24 21.15
C THR A 126 8.54 4.72 20.10
N TYR A 127 8.06 3.89 19.15
CA TYR A 127 8.91 3.15 18.22
C TYR A 127 8.79 3.61 16.76
N GLY A 128 7.93 4.57 16.45
CA GLY A 128 7.68 4.99 15.06
C GLY A 128 7.10 3.88 14.18
N LEU A 129 6.39 2.91 14.78
CA LEU A 129 5.82 1.77 14.07
C LEU A 129 4.72 2.21 13.10
N ARG A 130 4.59 1.49 11.99
CA ARG A 130 3.38 1.62 11.17
C ARG A 130 2.19 1.04 11.95
N PRO A 131 0.95 1.55 11.77
CA PRO A 131 -0.20 1.06 12.52
C PRO A 131 -0.42 -0.46 12.46
N HIS A 132 -0.17 -1.07 11.29
CA HIS A 132 -0.29 -2.52 11.12
C HIS A 132 0.86 -3.32 11.74
N GLU A 133 2.02 -2.70 11.98
CA GLU A 133 3.13 -3.32 12.70
C GLU A 133 2.80 -3.37 14.20
N ALA A 134 2.31 -2.25 14.76
CA ALA A 134 1.86 -2.17 16.14
C ALA A 134 0.73 -3.18 16.43
N LEU A 135 -0.32 -3.21 15.59
CA LEU A 135 -1.43 -4.16 15.75
C LEU A 135 -1.02 -5.64 15.75
N ARG A 136 0.10 -6.00 15.12
CA ARG A 136 0.58 -7.39 15.03
C ARG A 136 1.50 -7.78 16.16
N GLY A 137 2.20 -6.82 16.77
CA GLY A 137 3.16 -7.12 17.85
C GLY A 137 2.63 -6.95 19.26
N HIS A 138 1.33 -6.70 19.43
CA HIS A 138 0.71 -6.68 20.76
C HIS A 138 0.89 -8.03 21.46
N GLY A 139 1.69 -8.05 22.53
CA GLY A 139 1.88 -9.20 23.43
C GLY A 139 2.85 -10.29 22.96
N GLN A 140 3.71 -10.05 21.96
CA GLN A 140 4.62 -11.10 21.44
C GLN A 140 6.08 -10.67 21.17
N ASN A 141 6.43 -9.38 21.24
CA ASN A 141 7.67 -8.87 20.62
C ASN A 141 8.58 -8.04 21.54
N PHE A 142 8.35 -8.10 22.85
CA PHE A 142 9.29 -7.54 23.83
C PHE A 142 10.00 -8.70 24.51
N ASP A 143 11.31 -8.78 24.35
CA ASP A 143 12.11 -9.54 25.30
C ASP A 143 12.08 -8.75 26.61
N ASP A 144 11.70 -9.39 27.71
CA ASP A 144 11.40 -8.75 29.00
C ASP A 144 12.58 -7.92 29.58
N GLU A 145 13.78 -8.07 29.01
CA GLU A 145 15.00 -7.36 29.39
C GLU A 145 15.44 -6.28 28.38
N GLU A 146 14.85 -6.22 27.19
CA GLU A 146 15.32 -5.35 26.11
C GLU A 146 14.26 -4.36 25.62
N LEU A 147 14.66 -3.09 25.46
CA LEU A 147 13.79 -2.00 25.02
C LEU A 147 13.45 -2.04 23.52
N PHE A 148 13.81 -3.09 22.78
CA PHE A 148 13.62 -3.16 21.33
C PHE A 148 12.26 -3.75 20.96
N PHE A 149 11.70 -3.30 19.84
CA PHE A 149 10.54 -3.93 19.22
C PHE A 149 10.96 -4.77 18.00
N HIS A 150 10.64 -6.06 18.03
CA HIS A 150 10.83 -6.92 16.86
C HIS A 150 9.64 -6.79 15.89
N VAL A 151 9.87 -6.26 14.68
CA VAL A 151 8.85 -6.30 13.63
C VAL A 151 8.94 -7.61 12.85
N PRO A 152 7.84 -8.37 12.74
CA PRO A 152 7.83 -9.64 12.03
C PRO A 152 8.16 -9.51 10.53
N GLN A 153 8.65 -10.61 9.97
CA GLN A 153 8.98 -10.76 8.55
C GLN A 153 7.77 -10.52 7.62
N ASP A 154 6.55 -10.78 8.08
CA ASP A 154 5.29 -10.62 7.32
C ASP A 154 4.78 -9.18 7.22
N THR A 155 5.68 -8.20 7.19
CA THR A 155 5.37 -6.79 6.94
C THR A 155 5.92 -6.34 5.60
N LYS A 156 5.37 -5.25 5.05
CA LYS A 156 5.87 -4.66 3.78
C LYS A 156 7.35 -4.22 3.89
N THR A 157 7.85 -4.09 5.11
CA THR A 157 9.15 -3.55 5.49
C THR A 157 10.20 -4.62 5.79
N GLY A 158 9.82 -5.90 5.87
CA GLY A 158 10.70 -6.98 6.28
C GLY A 158 10.96 -7.00 7.79
N ALA A 159 11.65 -8.04 8.26
CA ALA A 159 12.01 -8.17 9.67
C ALA A 159 13.07 -7.13 10.05
N ARG A 160 12.88 -6.46 11.19
CA ARG A 160 13.86 -5.52 11.74
C ARG A 160 13.62 -5.30 13.23
N LEU A 161 14.69 -4.95 13.93
CA LEU A 161 14.64 -4.41 15.29
C LEU A 161 14.41 -2.90 15.23
N VAL A 162 13.60 -2.40 16.15
CA VAL A 162 13.30 -0.97 16.26
C VAL A 162 13.60 -0.49 17.67
N LEU A 163 14.42 0.55 17.74
CA LEU A 163 14.75 1.26 18.97
C LEU A 163 13.64 2.26 19.33
N PRO A 164 13.37 2.47 20.63
CA PRO A 164 12.47 3.53 21.05
C PRO A 164 13.13 4.88 20.76
N LEU A 165 12.37 5.82 20.20
CA LEU A 165 12.81 7.20 20.02
C LEU A 165 12.94 7.89 21.39
N TYR A 166 11.98 7.65 22.27
CA TYR A 166 11.93 8.13 23.65
C TYR A 166 11.84 6.92 24.60
N PRO A 167 12.98 6.42 25.13
CA PRO A 167 13.00 5.27 26.05
C PRO A 167 12.11 5.46 27.28
N GLU A 168 11.93 6.70 27.76
CA GLU A 168 11.06 7.03 28.88
C GLU A 168 9.58 6.73 28.60
N TRP A 169 9.15 6.76 27.33
CA TRP A 169 7.78 6.44 26.94
C TRP A 169 7.46 4.95 27.03
N PHE A 170 8.46 4.08 26.87
CA PHE A 170 8.28 2.65 27.13
C PHE A 170 7.74 2.42 28.56
N TYR A 171 8.36 3.07 29.54
CA TYR A 171 7.97 2.95 30.94
C TYR A 171 6.69 3.73 31.26
N SER A 172 6.60 5.00 30.83
CA SER A 172 5.46 5.87 31.20
C SER A 172 4.16 5.48 30.50
N PHE A 173 4.24 4.94 29.28
CA PHE A 173 3.09 4.43 28.55
C PHE A 173 2.85 2.93 28.81
N GLN A 174 3.70 2.27 29.61
CA GLN A 174 3.59 0.85 29.93
C GLN A 174 3.48 -0.04 28.69
N ILE A 175 4.37 0.21 27.72
CA ILE A 175 4.41 -0.54 26.46
C ILE A 175 5.16 -1.85 26.72
N ARG A 176 4.43 -2.87 27.17
CA ARG A 176 4.89 -4.27 27.27
C ARG A 176 3.93 -5.17 26.52
#